data_AF-A0A5M8QPK9-F1
#
_entry.id   AF-A0A5M8QPK9-F1
#
_cell.length_a   1.000
_cell.length_b   1.000
_cell.length_c   1.000
_cell.angle_alpha   90.00
_cell.angle_beta   90.00
_cell.angle_gamma   90.00
#
_symmetry.space_group_name_H-M   'P 1'
#
loop_
_entity.id
_entity.type
_entity.pdbx_description
1 polymer ?
#
loop_
_entity_poly.entity_id
_entity_poly.type
_entity_poly.pdbx_seq_one_letter_code
_entity_poly.pdbx_strand_id
1 'polypeptide(L)'
;MKFMLPSWKSFVEPVKGEIDRPAYELSVLARLRDRLRSGDVYVSHSRKYSSPDTYLIPEANWKAHRTELLAYLGYKDATPYRLEEQISELESHLPLMEQYNTSTNSDHLFS
;
A
#
# COMPACT_ATOMS: atom_id res chain seq x y z
N MET A 1 8.17 5.61 -25.72
CA MET A 1 8.27 6.26 -24.39
C MET A 1 7.27 5.63 -23.42
N LYS A 2 7.68 4.61 -22.63
CA LYS A 2 6.76 3.74 -21.83
C LYS A 2 6.64 4.13 -20.34
N PHE A 3 7.28 5.22 -19.91
CA PHE A 3 7.29 5.66 -18.50
C PHE A 3 6.58 6.99 -18.25
N MET A 4 6.31 7.78 -19.29
CA MET A 4 5.66 9.09 -19.16
C MET A 4 4.16 8.94 -18.96
N LEU A 5 3.59 9.76 -18.07
CA LEU A 5 2.15 9.84 -17.89
C LEU A 5 1.51 10.48 -19.14
N PRO A 6 0.32 10.02 -19.57
CA PRO A 6 -0.39 10.60 -20.71
C PRO A 6 -0.60 12.11 -20.59
N SER A 7 -0.80 12.60 -19.37
CA SER A 7 -0.99 14.02 -19.06
C SER A 7 0.24 14.90 -19.31
N TRP A 8 1.44 14.33 -19.30
CA TRP A 8 2.69 15.08 -19.53
C TRP A 8 3.09 15.10 -21.00
N LYS A 9 2.50 14.23 -21.83
CA LYS A 9 2.89 14.09 -23.24
C LYS A 9 2.74 15.37 -24.03
N SER A 10 1.69 16.15 -23.79
CA SER A 10 1.44 17.44 -24.44
C SER A 10 2.44 18.53 -24.04
N PHE A 11 3.05 18.43 -22.87
CA PHE A 11 4.07 19.36 -22.40
C PHE A 11 5.47 18.98 -22.88
N VAL A 12 5.73 17.66 -22.99
CA VAL A 12 7.04 17.13 -23.39
C VAL A 12 7.24 17.14 -24.90
N GLU A 13 6.19 16.90 -25.66
CA GLU A 13 6.19 16.88 -27.12
C GLU A 13 5.04 17.78 -27.63
N PRO A 14 5.17 19.12 -27.51
CA PRO A 14 4.14 20.05 -27.94
C PRO A 14 3.92 19.98 -29.47
N VAL A 15 4.98 19.73 -30.22
CA VAL A 15 4.96 19.45 -31.66
C VAL A 15 5.56 18.07 -31.89
N LYS A 16 4.92 17.27 -32.74
CA LYS A 16 5.34 15.88 -33.01
C LYS A 16 6.78 15.83 -33.50
N GLY A 17 7.67 15.23 -32.72
CA GLY A 17 9.11 15.14 -32.99
C GLY A 17 9.98 16.21 -32.33
N GLU A 18 9.41 17.24 -31.72
CA GLU A 18 10.15 18.27 -30.97
C GLU A 18 9.99 18.03 -29.47
N ILE A 19 11.08 17.63 -28.81
CA ILE A 19 11.09 17.36 -27.38
C ILE A 19 11.51 18.62 -26.64
N ASP A 20 10.63 19.14 -25.80
CA ASP A 20 10.99 20.12 -24.79
C ASP A 20 11.77 19.40 -23.67
N ARG A 21 13.09 19.66 -23.65
CA ARG A 21 14.03 19.02 -22.72
C ARG A 21 13.73 19.35 -21.25
N PRO A 22 13.53 20.61 -20.83
CA PRO A 22 13.08 20.93 -19.48
C PRO A 22 11.79 20.21 -19.08
N ALA A 23 10.79 20.18 -19.95
CA ALA A 23 9.53 19.49 -19.66
C ALA A 23 9.73 17.98 -19.53
N TYR A 24 10.57 17.39 -20.38
CA TYR A 24 10.96 15.99 -20.29
C TYR A 24 11.63 15.66 -18.96
N GLU A 25 12.63 16.43 -18.54
CA GLU A 25 13.36 16.24 -17.29
C GLU A 25 12.43 16.32 -16.08
N LEU A 26 11.54 17.32 -16.05
CA LEU A 26 10.55 17.45 -14.97
C LEU A 26 9.58 16.25 -14.93
N SER A 27 9.11 15.79 -16.10
CA SER A 27 8.22 14.63 -16.19
C SER A 27 8.87 13.35 -15.65
N VAL A 28 10.17 13.16 -15.94
CA VAL A 28 10.93 12.00 -15.47
C VAL A 28 11.14 12.06 -13.96
N LEU A 29 11.49 13.23 -13.42
CA LEU A 29 11.65 13.44 -11.98
C LEU A 29 10.34 13.27 -11.21
N ALA A 30 9.23 13.81 -11.74
CA ALA A 30 7.91 13.62 -11.17
C ALA A 30 7.54 12.13 -11.14
N ARG A 31 7.77 11.42 -12.24
CA ARG A 31 7.51 9.98 -12.33
C ARG A 31 8.34 9.17 -11.34
N LEU A 32 9.63 9.47 -11.23
CA LEU A 32 10.53 8.79 -10.28
C LEU A 32 10.06 9.04 -8.84
N ARG A 33 9.68 10.28 -8.52
CA ARG A 33 9.15 10.65 -7.19
C ARG A 33 7.89 9.86 -6.85
N ASP A 34 6.96 9.75 -7.78
CA ASP A 34 5.71 9.01 -7.56
C ASP A 34 5.99 7.53 -7.30
N ARG A 35 6.88 6.91 -8.09
CA ARG A 35 7.26 5.50 -7.94
C ARG A 35 8.03 5.22 -6.64
N LEU A 36 8.83 6.17 -6.18
CA LEU A 36 9.49 6.10 -4.86
C LEU A 36 8.48 6.20 -3.72
N ARG A 37 7.42 7.02 -3.88
CA ARG A 37 6.37 7.18 -2.87
C ARG A 37 5.39 6.01 -2.84
N SER A 38 5.07 5.41 -3.98
CA SER A 38 4.23 4.21 -4.04
C SER A 38 4.95 2.98 -3.51
N GLY A 39 6.29 3.03 -3.40
CA GLY A 39 7.10 1.87 -3.04
C GLY A 39 7.23 0.89 -4.20
N ASP A 40 7.01 1.30 -5.45
CA ASP A 40 7.31 0.47 -6.63
C ASP A 40 8.81 0.43 -6.93
N VAL A 41 9.54 1.46 -6.50
CA VAL A 41 10.99 1.61 -6.66
C VAL A 41 11.60 1.83 -5.29
N TYR A 42 12.67 1.10 -5.01
CA TYR A 42 13.40 1.15 -3.76
C TYR A 42 14.85 1.56 -4.02
N VAL A 43 15.42 2.32 -3.09
CA VAL A 43 16.84 2.71 -3.11
C VAL A 43 17.53 2.03 -1.95
N SER A 44 18.45 1.13 -2.27
CA SER A 44 19.30 0.45 -1.30
C SER A 44 20.01 1.48 -0.42
N HIS A 45 20.04 1.26 0.90
CA HIS A 45 20.67 2.14 1.91
C HIS A 45 19.96 3.50 2.16
N SER A 46 18.81 3.76 1.54
CA SER A 46 18.01 4.95 1.87
C SER A 46 17.13 4.72 3.09
N ARG A 47 17.23 5.55 4.13
CA ARG A 47 16.35 5.46 5.31
C ARG A 47 14.86 5.68 4.99
N LYS A 48 14.54 6.46 3.97
CA LYS A 48 13.15 6.86 3.64
C LYS A 48 12.56 6.06 2.47
N TYR A 49 13.40 5.45 1.63
CA TYR A 49 12.97 4.74 0.42
C TYR A 49 13.65 3.35 0.31
N SER A 50 13.97 2.72 1.45
CA SER A 50 14.54 1.36 1.46
C SER A 50 13.51 0.34 0.95
N SER A 51 13.99 -0.81 0.49
CA SER A 51 13.09 -1.93 0.17
C SER A 51 12.27 -2.31 1.42
N PRO A 52 10.95 -2.52 1.30
CA PRO A 52 10.12 -3.11 2.35
C PRO A 52 10.72 -4.39 2.92
N ASP A 53 11.43 -5.16 2.09
CA ASP A 53 12.08 -6.41 2.48
C ASP A 53 13.10 -6.23 3.61
N THR A 54 13.67 -5.03 3.75
CA THR A 54 14.60 -4.69 4.83
C THR A 54 13.92 -4.69 6.21
N TYR A 55 12.60 -4.45 6.24
CA TYR A 55 11.79 -4.47 7.46
C TYR A 55 11.21 -5.86 7.74
N LEU A 56 11.31 -6.80 6.80
CA LEU A 56 10.83 -8.15 6.98
C LEU A 56 11.87 -8.98 7.74
N ILE A 57 11.37 -9.84 8.63
CA ILE A 57 12.18 -10.88 9.24
C ILE A 57 12.53 -11.87 8.12
N PRO A 58 13.81 -12.15 7.86
CA PRO A 58 14.20 -13.14 6.84
C PRO A 58 13.53 -14.49 7.12
N GLU A 59 13.07 -15.19 6.08
CA GLU A 59 12.26 -16.40 6.23
C GLU A 59 12.91 -17.47 7.12
N ALA A 60 14.24 -17.62 7.01
CA ALA A 60 15.02 -18.54 7.84
C ALA A 60 14.95 -18.18 9.33
N ASN A 61 15.11 -16.89 9.66
CA ASN A 61 15.03 -16.40 11.03
C ASN A 61 13.59 -16.43 11.55
N TRP A 62 12.62 -16.13 10.68
CA TRP A 62 11.21 -16.23 11.03
C TRP A 62 10.85 -17.67 11.43
N LYS A 63 11.20 -18.68 10.63
CA LYS A 63 10.94 -20.09 10.97
C LYS A 63 11.58 -20.50 12.29
N ALA A 64 12.79 -20.01 12.60
CA ALA A 64 13.49 -20.34 13.83
C ALA A 64 12.87 -19.69 15.08
N HIS A 65 12.38 -18.45 14.98
CA HIS A 65 11.91 -17.66 16.12
C HIS A 65 10.40 -17.43 16.17
N ARG A 66 9.64 -17.96 15.21
CA ARG A 66 8.19 -17.73 15.07
C ARG A 66 7.43 -18.01 16.35
N THR A 67 7.61 -19.18 16.96
CA THR A 67 6.86 -19.58 18.16
C THR A 67 7.16 -18.66 19.35
N GLU A 68 8.42 -18.28 19.52
CA GLU A 68 8.85 -17.37 20.59
C GLU A 68 8.32 -15.95 20.38
N LEU A 69 8.43 -15.42 19.15
CA LEU A 69 7.91 -14.10 18.80
C LEU A 69 6.38 -14.02 18.90
N LEU A 70 5.67 -15.06 18.47
CA LEU A 70 4.21 -15.13 18.60
C LEU A 70 3.80 -15.17 20.08
N ALA A 71 4.48 -15.97 20.91
CA ALA A 71 4.24 -16.01 22.34
C ALA A 71 4.49 -14.64 23.01
N TYR A 72 5.57 -13.93 22.64
CA TYR A 72 5.85 -12.59 23.14
C TYR A 72 4.76 -11.57 22.77
N LEU A 73 4.22 -11.68 21.56
CA LEU A 73 3.12 -10.83 21.08
C LEU A 73 1.74 -11.26 21.64
N GLY A 74 1.67 -12.26 22.52
CA GLY A 74 0.43 -12.77 23.09
C GLY A 74 -0.42 -13.60 22.13
N TYR A 75 0.12 -13.95 20.97
CA TYR A 75 -0.53 -14.82 20.00
C TYR A 75 -0.13 -16.27 20.25
N LYS A 76 -1.11 -17.12 20.58
CA LYS A 76 -0.93 -18.57 20.48
C LYS A 76 -0.79 -18.89 19.00
N ASP A 77 0.26 -19.64 18.64
CA ASP A 77 0.69 -19.98 17.29
C ASP A 77 -0.41 -19.83 16.23
N ALA A 78 -0.14 -19.03 15.19
CA ALA A 78 -1.05 -18.81 14.08
C ALA A 78 -1.31 -20.13 13.32
N THR A 79 -2.22 -20.94 13.88
CA THR A 79 -2.85 -22.08 13.25
C THR A 79 -3.75 -21.51 12.15
N PRO A 80 -3.76 -22.09 10.94
CA PRO A 80 -4.63 -21.62 9.85
C PRO A 80 -6.11 -21.55 10.26
N TYR A 81 -6.54 -22.42 11.17
CA TYR A 81 -7.87 -22.42 11.78
C TYR A 81 -8.23 -21.12 12.55
N ARG A 82 -7.24 -20.41 13.11
CA ARG A 82 -7.46 -19.17 13.87
C ARG A 82 -7.85 -18.00 12.96
N LEU A 83 -7.34 -17.98 11.72
CA LEU A 83 -7.72 -16.95 10.76
C LEU A 83 -9.19 -17.12 10.34
N GLU A 84 -9.62 -18.35 10.11
CA GLU A 84 -11.02 -18.66 9.77
C GLU A 84 -11.98 -18.32 10.92
N GLU A 85 -11.59 -18.60 12.17
CA GLU A 85 -12.34 -18.23 13.36
C GLU A 85 -12.47 -16.71 13.51
N GLN A 86 -11.38 -15.95 13.32
CA GLN A 86 -11.43 -14.49 13.39
C GLN A 86 -12.20 -13.85 12.22
N ILE A 87 -12.11 -14.43 11.02
CA ILE A 87 -12.91 -13.98 9.87
C ILE A 87 -14.39 -14.19 10.17
N SER A 88 -14.77 -15.36 10.69
CA SER A 88 -16.16 -15.65 11.05
C SER A 88 -16.67 -14.76 12.18
N GLU A 89 -15.83 -14.47 13.19
CA GLU A 89 -16.14 -13.53 14.26
C GLU A 89 -16.38 -12.11 13.70
N LEU A 90 -15.48 -11.61 12.85
CA LEU A 90 -15.61 -10.31 12.18
C LEU A 90 -16.85 -10.23 11.28
N GLU A 91 -17.14 -11.30 10.52
CA GLU A 91 -18.34 -11.43 9.70
C GLU A 91 -19.62 -11.43 10.54
N SER A 92 -19.59 -11.97 11.77
CA SER A 92 -20.72 -11.90 12.70
C SER A 92 -20.99 -10.49 13.23
N HIS A 93 -19.95 -9.64 13.29
CA HIS A 93 -20.03 -8.27 13.79
C HIS A 93 -20.31 -7.23 12.70
N LEU A 94 -20.11 -7.58 11.42
CA LEU A 94 -20.50 -6.78 10.25
C LEU A 94 -21.98 -6.32 10.25
N PRO A 95 -22.98 -7.20 10.48
CA PRO A 95 -24.38 -6.79 10.48
C PRO A 95 -24.72 -5.81 11.60
N LEU A 96 -23.98 -5.79 12.71
CA LEU A 96 -24.16 -4.78 13.76
C LEU A 96 -23.70 -3.40 13.28
N MET A 97 -22.57 -3.31 12.58
CA MET A 97 -22.10 -2.03 12.03
C MET A 97 -23.01 -1.49 10.92
N GLU A 98 -23.59 -2.37 10.10
CA GLU A 98 -24.55 -1.97 9.06
C GLU A 98 -25.83 -1.39 9.68
N GLN A 99 -26.34 -1.98 10.76
CA GLN A 99 -27.50 -1.43 11.49
C GLN A 99 -27.22 -0.03 12.03
N TYR A 100 -26.07 0.18 12.68
CA TYR A 100 -25.69 1.51 13.15
C TYR A 100 -25.56 2.52 12.00
N ASN A 101 -24.93 2.13 10.89
CA ASN A 101 -24.78 3.00 9.72
C ASN A 101 -26.13 3.37 9.09
N THR A 102 -27.10 2.44 9.04
CA THR A 102 -28.47 2.75 8.56
C THR A 102 -29.24 3.68 9.48
N SER A 103 -29.04 3.60 10.80
CA SER A 103 -29.66 4.50 11.78
C SER A 103 -29.08 5.92 11.76
N THR A 104 -27.76 6.09 11.58
CA THR A 104 -27.16 7.43 11.44
C THR A 104 -27.46 8.07 10.09
N ASN A 105 -27.66 7.29 9.02
CA ASN A 105 -27.98 7.82 7.69
C ASN A 105 -29.47 8.21 7.55
N SER A 106 -30.37 7.67 8.39
CA SER A 106 -31.77 8.10 8.46
C SER A 106 -31.97 9.45 9.17
N ASP A 107 -31.05 9.85 10.05
CA ASP A 107 -31.12 11.14 10.77
C ASP A 107 -30.69 12.34 9.91
N HIS A 108 -30.06 12.11 8.75
CA HIS A 108 -29.66 13.15 7.80
C HIS A 108 -30.62 13.37 6.61
N LEU A 109 -31.75 12.65 6.56
CA LEU A 109 -32.76 12.78 5.49
C LEU A 109 -34.05 13.52 5.89
N PHE A 110 -34.12 14.04 7.11
CA PHE A 110 -35.16 14.98 7.52
C PHE A 110 -34.54 16.27 8.10
N SER A 111 -34.05 17.13 7.21
CA SER A 111 -33.94 18.56 7.47
C SER A 111 -33.98 19.37 6.18
#